data_AF-A0A838I8B7-F1
#
_entry.id   AF-A0A838I8B7-F1
#
_cell.length_a   1.000
_cell.length_b   1.000
_cell.length_c   1.000
_cell.angle_alpha   90.00
_cell.angle_beta   90.00
_cell.angle_gamma   90.00
#
_symmetry.space_group_name_H-M   'P 1'
#
loop_
_entity.id
_entity.type
_entity.pdbx_description
1 polymer ?
#
loop_
_entity_poly.entity_id
_entity_poly.type
_entity_poly.pdbx_seq_one_letter_code
_entity_poly.pdbx_strand_id
1 'polypeptide(L)'
;MSYPRCEAGRMQSHEAEPVERDLEELKNILDEWRSIASELIEMLRQTVDHEESANWGPHVTQIDKVLRQYRDLCDDESQELGLWREDGLQPDEVYEVVWNEGDRLAQWLTRMTAH
;
A
#
# COMPACT_ATOMS: atom_id res chain seq x y z
N MET A 1 37.24 36.59 -34.85
CA MET A 1 36.58 36.07 -33.63
C MET A 1 36.01 34.71 -34.00
N SER A 2 36.66 33.65 -33.53
CA SER A 2 36.24 32.27 -33.76
C SER A 2 35.45 31.80 -32.54
N TYR A 3 34.27 31.21 -32.75
CA TYR A 3 33.69 30.29 -31.79
C TYR A 3 33.79 28.87 -32.36
N PRO A 4 34.38 27.93 -31.61
CA PRO A 4 34.54 26.55 -32.03
C PRO A 4 33.19 25.80 -31.99
N ARG A 5 32.95 24.96 -33.00
CA ARG A 5 31.98 23.87 -32.93
C ARG A 5 32.54 22.83 -31.96
N CYS A 6 31.86 22.62 -30.84
CA CYS A 6 32.07 21.44 -29.99
C CYS A 6 31.06 20.37 -30.44
N GLU A 7 31.54 19.44 -31.27
CA GLU A 7 30.98 18.09 -31.31
C GLU A 7 31.57 17.27 -30.15
N ALA A 8 30.81 16.26 -29.74
CA ALA A 8 31.15 15.19 -28.79
C ALA A 8 31.16 15.57 -27.30
N GLY A 9 29.99 15.43 -26.69
CA GLY A 9 29.86 14.96 -25.31
C GLY A 9 29.03 13.69 -25.31
N ARG A 10 29.69 12.52 -25.24
CA ARG A 10 29.05 11.30 -24.74
C ARG A 10 28.54 11.62 -23.33
N MET A 11 27.24 11.86 -23.18
CA MET A 11 26.57 11.58 -21.91
C MET A 11 26.21 10.10 -22.02
N GLN A 12 27.17 9.25 -21.64
CA GLN A 12 27.11 8.56 -20.36
C GLN A 12 25.73 7.91 -20.24
N SER A 13 25.70 6.65 -20.63
CA SER A 13 24.71 5.67 -20.20
C SER A 13 24.26 6.07 -18.81
N HIS A 14 22.97 6.36 -18.65
CA HIS A 14 22.36 6.29 -17.34
C HIS A 14 22.67 4.87 -16.86
N GLU A 15 23.66 4.73 -15.99
CA GLU A 15 23.72 3.61 -15.06
C GLU A 15 22.45 3.74 -14.23
N ALA A 16 21.35 3.19 -14.76
CA ALA A 16 20.13 2.93 -14.04
C ALA A 16 20.45 1.79 -13.07
N GLU A 17 21.19 2.09 -12.00
CA GLU A 17 21.17 1.27 -10.80
C GLU A 17 19.76 1.34 -10.19
N PRO A 18 19.25 0.21 -9.67
CA PRO A 18 18.17 -0.47 -10.36
C PRO A 18 16.82 -0.22 -9.66
N VAL A 19 15.76 -0.18 -10.46
CA VAL A 19 14.35 -0.15 -10.03
C VAL A 19 14.00 -1.27 -9.04
N GLU A 20 14.85 -2.29 -8.88
CA GLU A 20 14.74 -3.31 -7.82
C GLU A 20 14.75 -2.72 -6.40
N ARG A 21 15.48 -1.64 -6.14
CA ARG A 21 15.54 -1.05 -4.80
C ARG A 21 14.23 -0.38 -4.40
N ASP A 22 13.57 0.29 -5.35
CA ASP A 22 12.26 0.93 -5.15
C ASP A 22 11.14 -0.12 -5.04
N LEU A 23 11.27 -1.23 -5.78
CA LEU A 23 10.37 -2.38 -5.65
C LEU A 23 10.51 -3.09 -4.28
N GLU A 24 11.73 -3.24 -3.78
CA GLU A 24 11.97 -3.83 -2.46
C GLU A 24 11.35 -2.97 -1.33
N GLU A 25 11.49 -1.64 -1.43
CA GLU A 25 10.86 -0.70 -0.51
C GLU A 25 9.32 -0.78 -0.57
N LEU A 26 8.74 -0.76 -1.77
CA LEU A 26 7.30 -0.93 -1.96
C LEU A 26 6.81 -2.27 -1.40
N LYS A 27 7.54 -3.36 -1.64
CA LYS A 27 7.20 -4.67 -1.09
C LYS A 27 7.17 -4.67 0.44
N ASN A 28 8.18 -4.07 1.07
CA ASN A 28 8.25 -3.97 2.52
C ASN A 28 7.04 -3.21 3.09
N ILE A 29 6.62 -2.12 2.43
CA ILE A 29 5.43 -1.34 2.83
C ILE A 29 4.17 -2.18 2.69
N LEU A 30 3.97 -2.86 1.57
CA LEU A 30 2.78 -3.70 1.34
C LEU A 30 2.70 -4.85 2.34
N ASP A 31 3.83 -5.49 2.63
CA ASP A 31 3.93 -6.56 3.62
C ASP A 31 3.64 -6.05 5.05
N GLU A 32 4.13 -4.85 5.40
CA GLU A 32 3.82 -4.18 6.67
C GLU A 32 2.32 -3.91 6.80
N TRP A 33 1.70 -3.37 5.75
CA TRP A 33 0.28 -3.02 5.75
C TRP A 33 -0.62 -4.25 5.81
N ARG A 34 -0.23 -5.33 5.13
CA ARG A 34 -0.86 -6.65 5.26
C ARG A 34 -0.77 -7.17 6.70
N SER A 35 0.39 -7.00 7.36
CA SER A 35 0.58 -7.39 8.76
C SER A 35 -0.34 -6.59 9.69
N ILE A 36 -0.35 -5.27 9.56
CA ILE A 36 -1.22 -4.38 10.35
C ILE A 36 -2.70 -4.75 10.18
N ALA A 37 -3.16 -4.97 8.94
CA ALA A 37 -4.53 -5.38 8.69
C ALA A 37 -4.88 -6.73 9.35
N SER A 38 -3.92 -7.66 9.37
CA SER A 38 -4.09 -8.96 10.04
C SER A 38 -4.16 -8.82 11.56
N GLU A 39 -3.29 -8.00 12.15
CA GLU A 39 -3.32 -7.68 13.59
C GLU A 39 -4.63 -7.00 14.00
N LEU A 40 -5.14 -6.06 13.19
CA LEU A 40 -6.43 -5.42 13.41
C LEU A 40 -7.59 -6.44 13.39
N ILE A 41 -7.55 -7.42 12.49
CA ILE A 41 -8.55 -8.51 12.45
C ILE A 41 -8.47 -9.37 13.72
N GLU A 42 -7.26 -9.72 14.16
CA GLU A 42 -7.07 -10.51 15.38
C GLU A 42 -7.54 -9.76 16.63
N MET A 43 -7.18 -8.48 16.76
CA MET A 43 -7.67 -7.63 17.85
C MET A 43 -9.19 -7.51 17.80
N LEU A 44 -9.78 -7.30 16.62
CA LEU A 44 -11.24 -7.26 16.49
C LEU A 44 -11.87 -8.55 17.00
N ARG A 45 -11.35 -9.72 16.62
CA ARG A 45 -11.85 -11.03 17.10
C ARG A 45 -11.74 -11.17 18.61
N GLN A 46 -10.60 -10.82 19.20
CA GLN A 46 -10.40 -10.88 20.65
C GLN A 46 -11.35 -9.94 21.39
N THR A 47 -11.61 -8.77 20.82
CA THR A 47 -12.48 -7.76 21.45
C THR A 47 -13.96 -8.16 21.35
N VAL A 48 -14.38 -8.89 20.30
CA VAL A 48 -15.75 -9.40 20.13
C VAL A 48 -16.14 -10.38 21.25
N ASP A 49 -15.16 -11.13 21.76
CA ASP A 49 -15.36 -12.03 22.90
C ASP A 49 -15.52 -11.28 24.23
N HIS A 50 -15.31 -9.96 24.26
CA HIS A 50 -15.49 -9.08 25.41
C HIS A 50 -16.74 -8.19 25.26
N GLU A 51 -17.62 -8.17 26.26
CA GLU A 51 -18.94 -7.50 26.24
C GLU A 51 -18.92 -5.95 26.13
N GLU A 52 -17.76 -5.31 25.90
CA GLU A 52 -17.58 -3.84 25.94
C GLU A 52 -18.03 -3.09 24.67
N SER A 53 -18.79 -3.73 23.80
CA SER A 53 -18.93 -3.32 22.39
C SER A 53 -20.34 -2.87 21.97
N ALA A 54 -21.01 -2.02 22.77
CA ALA A 54 -22.36 -1.57 22.40
C ALA A 54 -22.41 -0.80 21.07
N ASN A 55 -21.34 -0.07 20.72
CA ASN A 55 -21.31 0.80 19.54
C ASN A 55 -20.74 0.13 18.28
N TRP A 56 -19.77 -0.78 18.40
CA TRP A 56 -19.10 -1.39 17.24
C TRP A 56 -19.43 -2.87 17.05
N GLY A 57 -20.03 -3.53 18.05
CA GLY A 57 -20.41 -4.95 18.02
C GLY A 57 -21.30 -5.34 16.84
N PRO A 58 -22.35 -4.56 16.52
CA PRO A 58 -23.17 -4.81 15.32
C PRO A 58 -22.41 -4.68 14.00
N HIS A 59 -21.28 -3.95 13.99
CA HIS A 59 -20.47 -3.66 12.82
C HIS A 59 -19.26 -4.59 12.66
N VAL A 60 -18.98 -5.46 13.62
CA VAL A 60 -17.81 -6.37 13.63
C VAL A 60 -17.66 -7.13 12.32
N THR A 61 -18.73 -7.73 11.81
CA THR A 61 -18.66 -8.49 10.55
C THR A 61 -18.33 -7.60 9.36
N GLN A 62 -18.77 -6.34 9.38
CA GLN A 62 -18.46 -5.36 8.34
C GLN A 62 -17.00 -4.91 8.45
N ILE A 63 -16.51 -4.66 9.67
CA ILE A 63 -15.11 -4.30 9.95
C ILE A 63 -14.17 -5.44 9.51
N ASP A 64 -14.44 -6.68 9.92
CA ASP A 64 -13.65 -7.86 9.50
C ASP A 64 -13.61 -7.98 7.98
N LYS A 65 -14.75 -7.80 7.31
CA LYS A 65 -14.82 -7.87 5.85
C LYS A 65 -13.94 -6.82 5.18
N VAL A 66 -14.03 -5.54 5.59
CA VAL A 66 -13.26 -4.47 4.94
C VAL A 66 -11.76 -4.63 5.24
N LEU A 67 -11.39 -5.00 6.47
CA LEU A 67 -9.98 -5.29 6.81
C LEU A 67 -9.42 -6.45 5.99
N ARG A 68 -10.21 -7.50 5.73
CA ARG A 68 -9.80 -8.59 4.84
C ARG A 68 -9.61 -8.13 3.41
N GLN A 69 -10.55 -7.35 2.87
CA GLN A 69 -10.44 -6.82 1.52
C GLN A 69 -9.16 -5.99 1.34
N TYR A 70 -8.83 -5.16 2.31
CA TYR A 70 -7.62 -4.36 2.29
C TYR A 70 -6.34 -5.20 2.45
N ARG A 71 -6.37 -6.20 3.34
CA ARG A 71 -5.27 -7.16 3.48
C ARG A 71 -5.03 -7.93 2.17
N ASP A 72 -6.09 -8.40 1.53
CA ASP A 72 -6.02 -9.16 0.29
C ASP A 72 -5.48 -8.28 -0.84
N LEU A 73 -5.89 -7.00 -0.93
CA LEU A 73 -5.28 -6.02 -1.82
C LEU A 73 -3.76 -5.89 -1.61
N CYS A 74 -3.32 -5.75 -0.35
CA CYS A 74 -1.88 -5.65 -0.06
C CYS A 74 -1.12 -6.93 -0.41
N ASP A 75 -1.74 -8.11 -0.24
CA ASP A 75 -1.13 -9.40 -0.57
C ASP A 75 -1.03 -9.60 -2.08
N ASP A 76 -2.10 -9.29 -2.82
CA ASP A 76 -2.15 -9.35 -4.28
C ASP A 76 -1.07 -8.43 -4.88
N GLU A 77 -1.01 -7.16 -4.46
CA GLU A 77 -0.01 -6.20 -4.94
C GLU A 77 1.44 -6.61 -4.55
N SER A 78 1.63 -7.28 -3.40
CA SER A 78 2.94 -7.79 -2.96
C SER A 78 3.38 -9.05 -3.73
N GLN A 79 2.45 -9.89 -4.16
CA GLN A 79 2.70 -11.10 -4.96
C GLN A 79 2.89 -10.77 -6.45
N GLU A 80 2.12 -9.82 -6.95
CA GLU A 80 2.12 -9.34 -8.35
C GLU A 80 3.09 -8.16 -8.57
N LEU A 81 4.01 -7.95 -7.62
CA LEU A 81 4.92 -6.82 -7.61
C LEU A 81 5.76 -6.76 -8.89
N GLY A 82 5.54 -5.72 -9.69
CA GLY A 82 6.19 -5.50 -10.98
C GLY A 82 5.39 -5.93 -12.21
N LEU A 83 4.28 -6.68 -12.05
CA LEU A 83 3.37 -7.03 -13.16
C LEU A 83 2.61 -5.82 -13.69
N TRP A 84 2.32 -4.85 -12.82
CA TRP A 84 1.71 -3.57 -13.17
C TRP A 84 2.53 -2.73 -14.18
N ARG A 85 3.80 -3.08 -14.41
CA ARG A 85 4.60 -2.49 -15.51
C ARG A 85 4.07 -2.88 -16.89
N GLU A 86 3.43 -4.03 -17.02
CA GLU A 86 2.78 -4.46 -18.27
C GLU A 86 1.56 -3.59 -18.58
N ASP A 87 0.88 -3.08 -17.54
CA ASP A 87 -0.22 -2.12 -17.62
C ASP A 87 0.24 -0.65 -17.67
N GLY A 88 1.56 -0.41 -17.61
CA GLY A 88 2.17 0.91 -17.73
C GLY A 88 2.21 1.73 -16.45
N LEU A 89 1.87 1.15 -15.30
CA LEU A 89 1.93 1.83 -14.00
C LEU A 89 3.37 1.90 -13.48
N GLN A 90 3.66 2.93 -12.69
CA GLN A 90 4.90 3.11 -11.93
C GLN A 90 4.72 2.66 -10.47
N PRO A 91 5.80 2.32 -9.74
CA PRO A 91 5.68 1.87 -8.35
C PRO A 91 4.98 2.89 -7.44
N ASP A 92 5.21 4.19 -7.66
CA ASP A 92 4.57 5.26 -6.90
C ASP A 92 3.04 5.29 -7.11
N GLU A 93 2.56 4.97 -8.32
CA GLU A 93 1.12 4.92 -8.61
C GLU A 93 0.45 3.75 -7.90
N VAL A 94 1.12 2.60 -7.82
CA VAL A 94 0.65 1.43 -7.06
C VAL A 94 0.62 1.75 -5.56
N TYR A 95 1.67 2.37 -5.04
CA TYR A 95 1.70 2.87 -3.67
C TYR A 95 0.53 3.82 -3.39
N GLU A 96 0.25 4.78 -4.27
CA GLU A 96 -0.88 5.70 -4.11
C GLU A 96 -2.24 4.99 -4.08
N VAL A 97 -2.45 3.98 -4.92
CA VAL A 97 -3.69 3.18 -4.91
C VAL A 97 -3.89 2.52 -3.55
N VAL A 98 -2.86 1.82 -3.08
CA VAL A 98 -2.92 1.11 -1.80
C VAL A 98 -3.08 2.10 -0.65
N TRP A 99 -2.33 3.22 -0.68
CA TRP A 99 -2.44 4.30 0.30
C TRP A 99 -3.85 4.89 0.39
N ASN A 100 -4.46 5.19 -0.75
CA ASN A 100 -5.80 5.76 -0.80
C ASN A 100 -6.86 4.82 -0.22
N GLU A 101 -6.74 3.51 -0.43
CA GLU A 101 -7.64 2.53 0.17
C GLU A 101 -7.41 2.41 1.69
N GLY A 102 -6.16 2.49 2.14
CA GLY A 102 -5.81 2.53 3.57
C GLY A 102 -6.38 3.75 4.28
N ASP A 103 -6.27 4.94 3.67
CA ASP A 103 -6.83 6.18 4.20
C ASP A 103 -8.37 6.12 4.25
N ARG A 104 -9.02 5.59 3.22
CA ARG A 104 -10.48 5.38 3.21
C ARG A 104 -10.94 4.47 4.34
N LEU A 105 -10.21 3.38 4.57
CA LEU A 105 -10.46 2.47 5.69
C LEU A 105 -10.32 3.21 7.03
N ALA A 106 -9.21 3.93 7.25
CA ALA A 106 -8.96 4.66 8.48
C ALA A 106 -10.03 5.72 8.77
N GLN A 107 -10.44 6.48 7.75
CA GLN A 107 -11.52 7.45 7.86
C GLN A 107 -12.85 6.80 8.22
N TRP A 108 -13.17 5.66 7.60
CA TRP A 108 -14.40 4.94 7.88
C TRP A 108 -14.41 4.40 9.32
N LEU A 109 -13.33 3.77 9.78
CA LEU A 109 -13.19 3.29 11.14
C LEU A 109 -13.33 4.43 12.17
N THR A 110 -12.67 5.55 11.92
CA THR A 110 -12.74 6.75 12.80
C THR A 110 -14.17 7.28 12.93
N ARG A 111 -14.94 7.31 11.84
CA ARG A 111 -16.35 7.73 11.88
C ARG A 111 -17.22 6.79 12.72
N MET A 112 -16.88 5.51 12.78
CA MET A 112 -17.63 4.54 13.57
C MET A 112 -17.28 4.57 15.07
N THR A 113 -16.05 4.95 15.43
CA THR A 113 -15.61 5.00 16.84
C THR A 113 -15.82 6.36 17.52
N ALA A 114 -16.11 7.42 16.75
CA ALA A 114 -16.33 8.78 17.27
C ALA A 114 -17.75 9.03 17.86
N HIS A 115 -18.58 7.99 18.00
CA HIS A 115 -19.95 8.04 18.52
C HIS A 115 -20.17 7.05 19.65
#